data_AF-A0A3D1ZP87-F1
#
_entry.id   AF-A0A3D1ZP87-F1
#
_cell.length_a   1.000
_cell.length_b   1.000
_cell.length_c   1.000
_cell.angle_alpha   90.00
_cell.angle_beta   90.00
_cell.angle_gamma   90.00
#
_symmetry.space_group_name_H-M   'P 1'
#
loop_
_entity.id
_entity.type
_entity.pdbx_description
1 polymer ?
#
loop_
_entity_poly.entity_id
_entity_poly.type
_entity_poly.pdbx_seq_one_letter_code
_entity_poly.pdbx_strand_id
1 'polypeptide(L)' 'SRRAERILEGKELTDSVVRRAAERVGVEYQGMFNEDIHASAEYREAMAKVIGVRAISMAVERAG' A
#
# COMPACT_ATOMS: atom_id res chain seq x y z
N SER A 1 4.22 7.17 -3.02
CA SER A 1 2.86 7.69 -3.28
C SER A 1 2.67 8.90 -2.39
N ARG A 2 2.67 10.12 -2.96
CA ARG A 2 2.62 11.36 -2.16
C ARG A 2 1.36 11.47 -1.29
N ARG A 3 0.25 10.80 -1.62
CA ARG A 3 -0.96 10.83 -0.78
C ARG A 3 -0.94 9.77 0.31
N ALA A 4 -0.34 8.61 0.07
CA ALA A 4 -0.12 7.61 1.13
C ALA A 4 0.89 8.13 2.17
N GLU A 5 1.95 8.81 1.74
CA GLU A 5 2.95 9.44 2.61
C GLU A 5 2.29 10.44 3.57
N ARG A 6 1.39 11.31 3.08
CA ARG A 6 0.62 12.24 3.92
C ARG A 6 -0.27 11.57 4.97
N ILE A 7 -0.64 10.30 4.81
CA ILE A 7 -1.41 9.58 5.82
C ILE A 7 -0.53 9.22 7.01
N LEU A 8 0.77 8.99 6.76
CA LEU A 8 1.77 8.59 7.74
C LEU A 8 2.42 9.80 8.42
N GLU A 9 2.69 10.87 7.68
CA GLU A 9 3.41 12.05 8.17
C GLU A 9 2.77 12.66 9.43
N GLY A 10 3.58 12.81 10.48
CA GLY A 10 3.18 13.43 11.75
C GLY A 10 2.22 12.60 12.61
N LYS A 11 1.94 11.35 12.24
CA LYS A 11 1.06 10.46 13.02
C LYS A 11 1.84 9.39 13.76
N GLU A 12 1.24 8.91 14.85
CA GLU A 12 1.64 7.65 15.46
C GLU A 12 1.37 6.50 14.49
N LEU A 13 2.40 5.69 14.22
CA LEU A 13 2.41 4.64 13.20
C LEU A 13 1.73 3.35 13.70
N THR A 14 0.47 3.48 14.11
CA THR A 14 -0.36 2.33 14.50
C THR A 14 -0.75 1.47 13.28
N ASP A 15 -1.11 0.21 13.53
CA ASP A 15 -1.65 -0.72 12.54
C ASP A 15 -2.76 -0.12 11.66
N SER A 16 -3.65 0.66 12.28
CA SER A 16 -4.78 1.31 11.59
C SER A 16 -4.31 2.37 10.58
N VAL A 17 -3.29 3.15 10.93
CA VAL A 17 -2.72 4.20 10.09
C VAL A 17 -1.95 3.56 8.93
N VAL A 18 -1.19 2.51 9.21
CA VAL A 18 -0.46 1.72 8.21
C VAL A 18 -1.41 1.09 7.19
N ARG A 19 -2.48 0.41 7.63
CA ARG A 19 -3.48 -0.17 6.73
C ARG A 19 -4.12 0.89 5.84
N ARG A 20 -4.51 2.04 6.41
CA ARG A 20 -5.11 3.15 5.66
C ARG A 20 -4.16 3.73 4.60
N ALA A 21 -2.86 3.82 4.91
CA ALA A 21 -1.87 4.26 3.94
C ALA A 21 -1.71 3.24 2.80
N ALA A 22 -1.70 1.95 3.09
CA ALA A 22 -1.61 0.89 2.08
C ALA A 22 -2.87 0.77 1.22
N GLU A 23 -4.06 0.94 1.79
CA GLU A 23 -5.32 1.04 1.02
C GLU A 23 -5.25 2.19 0.01
N ARG A 24 -4.70 3.34 0.44
CA ARG A 24 -4.49 4.49 -0.45
C ARG A 24 -3.54 4.17 -1.59
N VAL A 25 -2.48 3.39 -1.34
CA VAL A 25 -1.58 2.92 -2.40
C VAL A 25 -2.34 2.08 -3.43
N GLY A 26 -3.19 1.15 -2.99
CA GLY A 26 -3.99 0.33 -3.91
C GLY A 26 -4.97 1.15 -4.75
N VAL A 27 -5.64 2.13 -4.16
CA VAL A 27 -6.54 3.04 -4.88
C VAL A 27 -5.79 3.86 -5.93
N GLU A 28 -4.55 4.28 -5.66
CA GLU A 28 -3.77 5.04 -6.65
C GLU A 28 -3.38 4.21 -7.87
N TYR A 29 -3.22 2.89 -7.71
CA TYR A 29 -2.91 2.00 -8.81
C TYR A 29 -4.15 1.34 -9.44
N GLN A 30 -5.36 1.70 -8.97
CA GLN A 30 -6.59 1.17 -9.52
C GLN A 30 -6.70 1.49 -11.01
N GLY A 31 -6.95 0.47 -11.83
CA GLY A 31 -7.04 0.59 -13.29
C GLY A 31 -5.72 0.93 -14.00
N MET A 32 -4.58 0.94 -13.30
CA MET A 32 -3.26 1.13 -13.90
C MET A 32 -2.59 -0.19 -14.31
N PHE A 33 -3.09 -1.32 -13.81
CA PHE A 33 -2.55 -2.63 -14.15
C PHE A 33 -3.17 -3.17 -15.43
N ASN A 34 -2.32 -3.69 -16.30
CA ASN A 34 -2.75 -4.50 -17.43
C ASN A 34 -2.76 -5.98 -17.03
N GLU A 35 -3.69 -6.74 -17.61
CA GLU A 35 -3.64 -8.19 -17.57
C GLU A 35 -2.56 -8.73 -18.52
N ASP A 36 -1.92 -9.83 -18.12
CA ASP A 36 -0.99 -10.57 -18.97
C ASP A 36 -1.01 -12.07 -18.59
N ILE A 37 -0.12 -12.84 -19.21
CA ILE A 37 0.03 -14.29 -18.99
C ILE A 37 0.33 -14.69 -17.53
N HIS A 38 0.75 -13.74 -16.68
CA HIS A 38 1.15 -14.01 -15.30
C HIS A 38 0.04 -13.70 -14.29
N ALA A 39 -0.83 -12.72 -14.57
CA ALA A 39 -1.92 -12.36 -13.67
C ALA A 39 -2.92 -11.38 -14.30
N SER A 40 -4.16 -11.42 -13.80
CA SER A 40 -5.17 -10.41 -14.10
C SER A 40 -4.84 -9.05 -13.47
N ALA A 41 -5.43 -7.99 -14.03
CA ALA A 41 -5.31 -6.63 -13.48
C ALA A 41 -5.84 -6.55 -12.04
N GLU A 42 -6.96 -7.22 -11.74
CA GLU A 42 -7.58 -7.24 -10.40
C GLU A 42 -6.68 -7.91 -9.37
N TYR A 43 -6.02 -9.01 -9.74
CA TYR A 43 -5.08 -9.69 -8.85
C TYR A 43 -3.88 -8.79 -8.53
N ARG A 44 -3.33 -8.10 -9.53
CA ARG A 44 -2.21 -7.16 -9.35
C ARG A 44 -2.60 -5.99 -8.44
N GLU A 45 -3.81 -5.46 -8.61
CA GLU A 45 -4.34 -4.40 -7.75
C GLU A 45 -4.51 -4.88 -6.29
N ALA A 46 -5.06 -6.08 -6.09
CA ALA A 46 -5.19 -6.67 -4.76
C ALA A 46 -3.81 -6.87 -4.11
N MET A 47 -2.82 -7.34 -4.87
CA MET A 47 -1.46 -7.53 -4.37
C MET A 47 -0.75 -6.21 -4.05
N ALA A 48 -0.99 -5.14 -4.79
CA ALA A 48 -0.44 -3.82 -4.47
C ALA A 48 -0.85 -3.35 -3.06
N LYS A 49 -2.10 -3.62 -2.64
CA LYS A 49 -2.60 -3.33 -1.28
C LYS A 49 -1.85 -4.17 -0.23
N VAL A 50 -1.76 -5.48 -0.44
CA VAL A 50 -1.11 -6.42 0.49
C VAL A 50 0.39 -6.11 0.66
N ILE A 51 1.09 -5.92 -0.45
CA ILE A 51 2.52 -5.61 -0.47
C ILE A 51 2.76 -4.23 0.16
N GLY A 52 1.89 -3.26 -0.11
CA GLY A 52 1.93 -1.94 0.52
C GLY A 52 1.87 -2.02 2.05
N VAL A 53 0.95 -2.80 2.62
CA VAL A 53 0.88 -3.02 4.08
C VAL A 53 2.18 -3.62 4.59
N ARG A 54 2.64 -4.72 3.98
CA ARG A 54 3.86 -5.41 4.41
C ARG A 54 5.08 -4.51 4.38
N ALA A 55 5.26 -3.75 3.30
CA ALA A 55 6.40 -2.86 3.12
C ALA A 55 6.42 -1.75 4.19
N ILE A 56 5.27 -1.13 4.47
CA ILE A 56 5.17 -0.08 5.49
C ILE A 56 5.38 -0.68 6.89
N SER A 57 4.73 -1.80 7.22
CA SER A 57 4.91 -2.47 8.53
C SER A 57 6.37 -2.84 8.79
N MET A 58 7.05 -3.46 7.81
CA MET A 58 8.47 -3.79 7.93
C MET A 58 9.36 -2.55 8.10
N ALA A 59 9.00 -1.43 7.47
CA ALA A 59 9.75 -0.18 7.62
C ALA A 59 9.55 0.42 9.03
N VAL A 60 8.33 0.37 9.57
CA VAL A 60 8.03 0.81 10.94
C VAL A 60 8.77 -0.03 11.97
N GLU A 61 8.73 -1.36 11.84
CA GLU A 61 9.44 -2.29 12.75
C GLU A 61 10.96 -2.07 12.76
N ARG A 62 11.56 -1.67 11.65
CA ARG A 62 13.01 -1.39 11.55
C ARG A 62 13.41 -0.01 12.05
N ALA A 63 12.45 0.91 12.16
CA ALA A 63 12.69 2.29 12.58
C ALA A 63 12.48 2.50 14.08
N GLY A 64 11.72 1.61 14.73
CA GLY A 64 11.60 1.51 16.19
C GLY A 64 12.76 0.76 16.82
#